data_AF-A0AAW6YP06-F1
#
_entry.id   AF-A0AAW6YP06-F1
#
_cell.length_a   1.000
_cell.length_b   1.000
_cell.length_c   1.000
_cell.angle_alpha   90.00
_cell.angle_beta   90.00
_cell.angle_gamma   90.00
#
_symmetry.space_group_name_H-M   'P 1'
#
loop_
_entity.id
_entity.type
_entity.pdbx_description
1 polymer ?
#
loop_
_entity_poly.entity_id
_entity_poly.type
_entity_poly.pdbx_seq_one_letter_code
_entity_poly.pdbx_strand_id
1 'polypeptide(L)'
;WTEGFTLQTVKEAAEGIDSDEVTIHIDSYGGNATEGVAIRNYLQDNFSTIHTVIDGIAASAASVIALSGDLTMPSGSTLMIHNP
;
A
#
# COMPACT_ATOMS: atom_id res chain seq x y z
N TRP A 1 -5.59 -1.27 19.75
CA TRP A 1 -5.53 -1.02 18.30
C TRP A 1 -5.63 0.49 18.14
N THR A 2 -4.49 1.14 17.89
CA THR A 2 -4.38 2.59 17.70
C THR A 2 -5.11 3.00 16.42
N GLU A 3 -5.28 4.30 16.18
CA GLU A 3 -5.76 4.81 14.88
C GLU A 3 -4.99 4.09 13.74
N GLY A 4 -5.73 3.40 12.89
CA GLY A 4 -5.16 2.66 11.78
C GLY A 4 -4.58 3.60 10.72
N PHE A 5 -3.69 3.08 9.89
CA PHE A 5 -3.17 3.82 8.74
C PHE A 5 -4.32 4.20 7.79
N THR A 6 -4.45 5.49 7.46
CA THR A 6 -5.57 6.03 6.66
C THR A 6 -5.09 6.61 5.34
N LEU A 7 -6.02 6.84 4.41
CA LEU A 7 -5.75 7.59 3.18
C LEU A 7 -5.16 8.98 3.47
N GLN A 8 -5.59 9.65 4.54
CA GLN A 8 -5.07 10.98 4.86
C GLN A 8 -3.56 10.94 5.14
N THR A 9 -3.11 9.94 5.90
CA THR A 9 -1.68 9.73 6.17
C THR A 9 -0.89 9.45 4.89
N VAL A 10 -1.46 8.72 3.93
CA VAL A 10 -0.81 8.47 2.63
C VAL A 10 -0.71 9.75 1.81
N LYS A 11 -1.77 10.57 1.77
CA LYS A 11 -1.76 11.84 1.06
C LYS A 11 -0.68 12.76 1.60
N GLU A 12 -0.60 12.91 2.92
CA GLU A 12 0.42 13.70 3.59
C GLU A 12 1.83 13.18 3.28
N ALA A 13 2.04 11.86 3.25
CA ALA A 13 3.33 11.28 2.89
C ALA A 13 3.70 11.45 1.41
N ALA A 14 2.71 11.58 0.53
CA ALA A 14 2.90 11.83 -0.89
C ALA A 14 3.08 13.33 -1.22
N GLU A 15 2.82 14.24 -0.27
CA GLU A 15 3.04 15.67 -0.48
C GLU A 15 4.51 15.96 -0.80
N GLY A 16 4.74 16.68 -1.90
CA GLY A 16 6.07 17.07 -2.33
C GLY A 16 6.81 16.06 -3.20
N ILE A 17 6.17 14.93 -3.56
CA ILE A 17 6.69 14.07 -4.62
C ILE A 17 6.43 14.75 -5.98
N ASP A 18 7.48 15.29 -6.59
CA ASP A 18 7.47 15.89 -7.93
C ASP A 18 7.92 14.85 -8.97
N SER A 19 7.20 13.72 -9.01
CA SER A 19 7.46 12.57 -9.87
C SER A 19 6.17 11.79 -10.12
N ASP A 20 5.98 11.32 -11.35
CA ASP A 20 4.89 10.40 -11.70
C ASP A 20 5.19 8.93 -11.31
N GLU A 21 6.37 8.68 -10.75
CA GLU A 21 6.83 7.37 -10.26
C GLU A 21 6.95 7.37 -8.73
N VAL A 22 6.45 6.32 -8.09
CA VAL A 22 6.56 6.09 -6.65
C VAL A 22 6.96 4.65 -6.34
N THR A 23 7.79 4.47 -5.31
CA THR A 23 8.07 3.16 -4.70
C THR A 23 7.49 3.11 -3.30
N ILE A 24 6.71 2.07 -3.00
CA ILE A 24 5.95 1.92 -1.76
C ILE A 24 6.43 0.66 -1.04
N HIS A 25 6.99 0.86 0.15
CA HIS A 25 7.41 -0.20 1.04
C HIS A 25 6.29 -0.57 2.01
N ILE A 26 5.99 -1.87 2.14
CA ILE A 26 4.87 -2.37 2.93
C ILE A 26 5.35 -3.42 3.94
N ASP A 27 5.08 -3.15 5.21
CA ASP A 27 5.14 -4.09 6.31
C ASP A 27 3.94 -3.89 7.23
N SER A 28 2.82 -4.52 6.89
CA SER A 28 1.53 -4.32 7.55
C SER A 28 0.66 -5.57 7.52
N TYR A 29 0.08 -5.88 8.69
CA TYR A 29 -0.95 -6.90 8.83
C TYR A 29 -2.33 -6.48 8.27
N GLY A 30 -2.46 -5.25 7.78
CA GLY A 30 -3.69 -4.70 7.26
C GLY A 30 -4.38 -3.77 8.25
N GLY A 31 -5.71 -3.64 8.11
CA GLY A 31 -6.49 -2.65 8.82
C GLY A 31 -7.90 -2.54 8.23
N ASN A 32 -8.42 -1.32 8.13
CA ASN A 32 -9.72 -1.09 7.52
C ASN A 32 -9.67 -1.39 6.01
N ALA A 33 -10.48 -2.35 5.56
CA ALA A 33 -10.53 -2.77 4.16
C ALA A 33 -10.93 -1.63 3.20
N THR A 34 -11.87 -0.76 3.60
CA THR A 34 -12.29 0.36 2.75
C THR A 34 -11.21 1.43 2.64
N GLU A 35 -10.44 1.65 3.71
CA GLU A 35 -9.24 2.51 3.64
C GLU A 35 -8.19 1.93 2.70
N GLY A 36 -7.94 0.62 2.74
CA GLY A 36 -7.01 -0.05 1.82
C GLY A 36 -7.39 0.13 0.35
N VAL A 37 -8.68 0.05 0.03
CA VAL A 37 -9.19 0.34 -1.33
C VAL A 37 -9.03 1.82 -1.68
N ALA A 38 -9.36 2.73 -0.76
CA ALA A 38 -9.25 4.16 -0.99
C ALA A 38 -7.79 4.59 -1.24
N ILE A 39 -6.84 4.02 -0.50
CA ILE A 39 -5.40 4.21 -0.70
C ILE A 39 -4.98 3.70 -2.07
N ARG A 40 -5.34 2.46 -2.44
CA ARG A 40 -5.02 1.89 -3.75
C ARG A 40 -5.50 2.81 -4.89
N ASN A 41 -6.73 3.29 -4.82
CA ASN A 41 -7.30 4.15 -5.86
C ASN A 41 -6.55 5.48 -5.93
N TYR A 42 -6.29 6.13 -4.78
CA TYR A 42 -5.51 7.35 -4.73
C TYR A 42 -4.13 7.18 -5.39
N LEU A 43 -3.42 6.10 -5.09
CA LEU A 43 -2.11 5.83 -5.69
C LEU A 43 -2.20 5.72 -7.21
N GLN A 44 -3.17 4.95 -7.72
CA GLN A 44 -3.37 4.74 -9.16
C GLN A 44 -3.84 6.00 -9.91
N ASP A 45 -4.50 6.92 -9.22
CA ASP A 45 -4.94 8.19 -9.82
C ASP A 45 -3.83 9.25 -9.87
N ASN A 46 -2.78 9.11 -9.04
CA ASN A 46 -1.76 10.16 -8.86
C ASN A 46 -0.37 9.77 -9.37
N PHE A 47 -0.09 8.48 -9.58
CA PHE A 47 1.20 8.00 -10.08
C PHE A 47 1.00 7.13 -11.31
N SER A 48 1.75 7.42 -12.36
CA SER A 48 1.75 6.64 -13.60
C SER A 48 2.54 5.34 -13.46
N THR A 49 3.57 5.34 -12.60
CA THR A 49 4.42 4.17 -12.33
C THR A 49 4.44 3.92 -10.82
N ILE A 50 3.99 2.73 -10.41
CA ILE A 50 3.94 2.35 -9.00
C ILE A 50 4.74 1.06 -8.84
N HIS A 51 5.75 1.10 -8.00
CA HIS A 51 6.47 -0.07 -7.53
C HIS A 51 6.07 -0.35 -6.08
N THR A 52 5.73 -1.58 -5.75
CA THR A 52 5.48 -2.00 -4.38
C THR A 52 6.50 -3.03 -3.94
N VAL A 53 6.96 -2.93 -2.71
CA VAL A 53 7.91 -3.86 -2.10
C VAL A 53 7.33 -4.33 -0.77
N ILE A 54 7.17 -5.64 -0.60
CA ILE A 54 6.76 -6.21 0.68
C ILE A 54 8.01 -6.53 1.48
N ASP A 55 8.34 -5.68 2.45
CA ASP A 55 9.56 -5.83 3.27
C ASP A 55 9.42 -6.99 4.27
N GLY A 56 8.22 -7.17 4.84
CA GLY A 56 7.90 -8.23 5.79
C GLY A 56 6.58 -8.90 5.44
N ILE A 57 5.46 -8.24 5.74
CA ILE A 57 4.13 -8.76 5.40
C ILE A 57 3.24 -7.70 4.72
N ALA A 58 2.41 -8.12 3.77
CA ALA A 58 1.24 -7.38 3.33
C ALA A 58 0.02 -8.29 3.46
N ALA A 59 -0.73 -8.15 4.56
CA ALA A 59 -1.91 -8.95 4.83
C ALA A 59 -3.19 -8.13 4.79
N SER A 60 -4.31 -8.77 4.45
CA SER A 60 -5.65 -8.17 4.52
C SER A 60 -5.71 -6.86 3.70
N ALA A 61 -6.16 -5.74 4.27
CA ALA A 61 -6.20 -4.45 3.59
C ALA A 61 -4.85 -4.01 2.96
N ALA A 62 -3.71 -4.37 3.57
CA ALA A 62 -2.40 -4.03 3.02
C ALA A 62 -2.08 -4.82 1.74
N SER A 63 -2.66 -6.02 1.56
CA SER A 63 -2.53 -6.78 0.32
C SER A 63 -3.19 -6.06 -0.86
N VAL A 64 -4.25 -5.29 -0.62
CA VAL A 64 -4.91 -4.46 -1.64
C VAL A 64 -3.98 -3.34 -2.08
N ILE A 65 -3.32 -2.67 -1.14
CA ILE A 65 -2.35 -1.60 -1.41
C ILE A 65 -1.12 -2.17 -2.16
N ALA A 66 -0.62 -3.34 -1.74
CA ALA A 66 0.52 -4.00 -2.38
C ALA A 66 0.27 -4.30 -3.86
N LEU A 67 -0.98 -4.51 -4.27
CA LEU A 67 -1.38 -4.78 -5.65
C LEU A 67 -1.76 -3.51 -6.44
N SER A 68 -1.25 -2.35 -6.04
CA SER A 68 -1.48 -1.07 -6.76
C SER A 68 -0.63 -0.95 -8.02
N GLY A 69 0.50 -1.64 -8.10
CA GLY A 69 1.46 -1.61 -9.22
C GLY A 69 2.36 -2.85 -9.28
N ASP A 70 3.57 -2.68 -9.79
CA ASP A 70 4.55 -3.76 -9.95
C ASP A 70 5.10 -4.21 -8.60
N LEU A 71 4.78 -5.44 -8.21
CA LEU A 71 5.08 -5.99 -6.91
C LEU A 71 6.41 -6.77 -6.88
N THR A 72 7.28 -6.40 -5.94
CA THR A 72 8.49 -7.12 -5.56
C THR A 72 8.35 -7.75 -4.18
N MET A 73 8.72 -9.03 -4.07
CA MET A 73 8.70 -9.78 -2.82
C MET A 73 10.09 -10.40 -2.54
N PRO A 74 10.92 -9.76 -1.68
CA PRO A 74 12.14 -10.36 -1.17
C PRO A 74 11.90 -11.70 -0.47
N SER A 75 12.89 -12.59 -0.47
CA SER A 75 12.79 -13.86 0.24
C SER A 75 12.50 -13.65 1.73
N GLY A 76 11.49 -14.36 2.25
CA GLY A 76 11.05 -14.22 3.63
C GLY A 76 9.85 -13.28 3.81
N SER A 77 9.44 -12.54 2.77
CA SER A 77 8.23 -11.74 2.84
C SER A 77 6.96 -12.54 2.56
N THR A 78 5.81 -12.03 3.02
CA THR A 78 4.51 -12.70 2.95
C THR A 78 3.45 -11.79 2.35
N LEU A 79 2.73 -12.27 1.33
CA LEU A 79 1.48 -11.67 0.86
C LEU A 79 0.32 -12.56 1.31
N MET A 80 -0.65 -12.00 2.03
CA MET A 80 -1.81 -12.76 2.55
C MET A 80 -3.13 -12.07 2.19
N ILE A 81 -3.94 -12.77 1.39
CA ILE A 81 -5.27 -12.34 0.97
C ILE A 81 -6.29 -13.24 1.65
N HIS A 82 -7.34 -12.65 2.22
CA HIS A 82 -8.46 -13.37 2.80
C HIS A 82 -9.77 -12.60 2.59
N ASN A 83 -10.90 -13.27 2.77
CA ASN A 83 -12.22 -12.62 2.76
C ASN A 83 -12.44 -11.83 4.06
N PRO A 84 -13.16 -10.69 4.01
CA PRO A 84 -13.44 -9.85 5.18
C PRO A 84 -14.04 -10.61 6.37
#